data_AF-X1LB27-F1
#
_entry.id   AF-X1LB27-F1
#
_cell.length_a   1.000
_cell.length_b   1.000
_cell.length_c   1.000
_cell.angle_alpha   90.00
_cell.angle_beta   90.00
_cell.angle_gamma   90.00
#
_symmetry.space_group_name_H-M   'P 1'
#
loop_
_entity.id
_entity.type
_entity.pdbx_description
1 polymer ?
#
loop_
_entity_poly.entity_id
_entity_poly.type
_entity_poly.pdbx_seq_one_letter_code
_entity_poly.pdbx_strand_id
1 'polypeptide(L)' 'MARGEKSIFRCQQCGYESFRWLGRCPDCGGWNTLIEEAFKEEKKYSLHPEGHSTP' A
#
# COMPACT_ATOMS: atom_id res chain seq x y z
N MET A 1 -12.88 -9.93 16.75
CA MET A 1 -12.32 -10.85 15.75
C MET A 1 -11.33 -10.06 14.92
N ALA A 2 -10.06 -10.48 14.93
CA ALA A 2 -8.90 -9.68 14.52
C ALA A 2 -9.00 -9.27 13.04
N ARG A 3 -8.87 -7.96 12.77
CA ARG A 3 -8.69 -7.44 11.41
C ARG A 3 -7.31 -7.92 10.97
N GLY A 4 -7.29 -8.92 10.11
CA GLY A 4 -6.05 -9.45 9.54
C GLY A 4 -5.39 -8.34 8.75
N GLU A 5 -4.28 -7.85 9.28
CA GLU A 5 -3.28 -7.07 8.58
C GLU A 5 -2.90 -7.80 7.27
N LYS A 6 -3.51 -7.35 6.17
CA LYS A 6 -3.21 -7.84 4.82
C LYS A 6 -2.01 -7.03 4.34
N SER A 7 -0.81 -7.59 4.47
CA SER A 7 0.36 -7.06 3.76
C SER A 7 0.26 -7.42 2.29
N ILE A 8 0.46 -6.44 1.40
CA ILE A 8 0.66 -6.67 -0.03
C ILE A 8 2.11 -6.34 -0.39
N PHE A 9 2.61 -6.88 -1.49
CA PHE A 9 3.94 -6.62 -2.00
C PHE A 9 3.82 -5.92 -3.34
N ARG A 10 4.25 -4.66 -3.42
CA ARG A 10 4.22 -3.86 -4.66
C ARG A 10 5.62 -3.68 -5.23
N CYS A 11 5.79 -3.86 -6.53
CA CYS A 11 7.03 -3.61 -7.23
C CYS A 11 7.20 -2.10 -7.49
N GLN A 12 8.27 -1.49 -7.00
CA GLN A 12 8.57 -0.07 -7.24
C GLN A 12 9.01 0.24 -8.68
N GLN A 13 9.34 -0.77 -9.48
CA GLN A 13 9.86 -0.59 -10.83
C GLN A 13 8.77 -0.63 -11.92
N CYS A 14 7.77 -1.52 -11.76
CA CYS A 14 6.66 -1.66 -12.72
C CYS A 14 5.27 -1.44 -12.09
N GLY A 15 5.16 -1.44 -10.76
CA GLY A 15 3.87 -1.35 -10.06
C GLY A 15 3.17 -2.68 -9.79
N TYR A 16 3.74 -3.84 -10.17
CA TYR A 16 3.15 -5.16 -9.96
C TYR A 16 2.86 -5.46 -8.47
N GLU A 17 1.69 -6.01 -8.18
CA GLU A 17 1.22 -6.27 -6.80
C GLU A 17 1.04 -7.78 -6.56
N SER A 18 1.46 -8.27 -5.39
CA SER A 18 1.36 -9.68 -4.99
C SER A 18 1.01 -9.81 -3.52
N PHE A 19 0.25 -10.83 -3.14
CA PHE A 19 -0.04 -11.14 -1.72
C PHE A 19 1.06 -11.96 -1.03
N ARG A 20 2.13 -12.31 -1.77
CA ARG A 20 3.27 -13.07 -1.26
C ARG A 20 4.57 -12.46 -1.76
N TRP A 21 5.60 -12.48 -0.91
CA TRP A 21 6.94 -12.07 -1.30
C TRP A 21 7.55 -13.11 -2.25
N LEU A 22 7.96 -12.65 -3.44
CA LEU A 22 8.56 -13.51 -4.47
C LEU A 22 10.08 -13.29 -4.62
N GLY A 23 10.66 -12.25 -3.98
CA GLY A 23 12.09 -11.86 -4.10
C GLY A 23 12.47 -11.23 -5.44
N ARG A 24 11.84 -11.69 -6.53
CA ARG A 24 11.95 -11.15 -7.89
C ARG A 24 10.56 -10.81 -8.43
N CYS A 25 10.43 -9.66 -9.07
CA CYS A 25 9.19 -9.29 -9.75
C CYS A 25 8.99 -10.17 -11.00
N PRO A 26 7.82 -10.82 -11.19
CA PRO A 26 7.53 -11.63 -12.37
C PRO A 26 7.24 -10.79 -13.63
N ASP A 27 6.86 -9.51 -13.45
CA ASP A 27 6.49 -8.62 -14.55
C ASP A 27 7.73 -7.95 -15.17
N CYS A 28 8.57 -7.32 -14.35
CA CYS A 28 9.78 -6.63 -14.83
C CYS A 28 11.09 -7.40 -14.63
N GLY A 29 11.06 -8.53 -13.91
CA GLY A 29 12.27 -9.32 -13.62
C GLY A 29 13.24 -8.70 -12.62
N GLY A 30 12.88 -7.57 -12.00
CA GLY A 30 13.71 -6.85 -11.03
C GLY A 30 13.85 -7.59 -9.70
N TRP A 31 15.04 -7.57 -9.12
CA TRP A 31 15.35 -8.10 -7.79
C TRP A 31 15.34 -6.96 -6.77
N ASN A 32 14.87 -7.21 -5.55
CA ASN A 32 14.74 -6.18 -4.50
C ASN A 32 13.82 -5.00 -4.87
N THR A 33 12.99 -5.15 -5.91
CA THR A 33 12.01 -4.13 -6.31
C THR A 33 10.67 -4.29 -5.61
N LEU A 34 10.37 -5.47 -5.08
CA LEU A 34 9.13 -5.77 -4.36
C LEU A 34 9.25 -5.21 -2.94
N ILE A 35 8.35 -4.31 -2.55
CA ILE A 35 8.26 -3.73 -1.21
C ILE A 35 6.95 -4.12 -0.55
N GLU A 36 6.95 -4.25 0.78
CA GLU A 36 5.73 -4.54 1.53
C GLU A 36 4.93 -3.25 1.77
N GLU A 37 3.74 -3.18 1.18
CA GLU A 37 2.77 -2.12 1.41
C GLU A 37 1.66 -2.70 2.29
N ALA A 38 1.64 -2.29 3.56
CA ALA A 38 0.55 -2.64 4.45
C ALA A 38 -0.70 -1.91 3.95
N PHE A 39 -1.74 -2.66 3.55
CA PHE A 39 -3.07 -2.08 3.50
C PHE A 39 -3.47 -1.81 4.95
N LYS A 40 -3.06 -0.64 5.46
CA LYS A 40 -3.90 0.04 6.43
C LYS A 40 -5.19 0.23 5.66
N GLU A 41 -6.20 -0.56 6.03
CA GLU A 41 -7.57 -0.10 5.90
C GLU A 41 -7.58 1.26 6.61
N GLU A 42 -7.24 2.30 5.84
CA GLU A 42 -7.48 3.68 6.17
C GLU A 42 -8.99 3.70 6.25
N LYS A 43 -9.49 3.43 7.46
CA LYS A 43 -10.74 4.02 7.88
C LYS A 43 -10.49 5.48 7.55
N LYS A 44 -11.08 5.93 6.44
CA LYS A 44 -11.45 7.33 6.23
C LYS A 44 -12.27 7.71 7.46
N TYR A 45 -11.58 7.96 8.57
CA TYR A 45 -11.99 8.98 9.50
C TYR A 45 -11.83 10.25 8.68
N SER A 46 -12.91 10.54 7.95
CA SER A 46 -13.26 11.83 7.43
C SER A 46 -13.19 12.82 8.60
N LEU A 47 -11.99 13.26 8.93
CA LEU A 47 -11.76 14.48 9.66
C LEU A 47 -11.20 15.44 8.62
N HIS A 48 -12.10 15.96 7.80
CA HIS A 48 -11.88 17.26 7.17
C HIS A 48 -12.08 18.27 8.30
N PRO A 49 -11.04 18.92 8.85
CA PRO A 49 -11.27 20.11 9.65
C PRO A 49 -11.77 21.19 8.70
N GLU A 50 -13.08 21.45 8.77
CA GLU A 50 -13.75 22.57 8.15
C GLU A 50 -13.18 23.90 8.69
N GLY A 51 -13.16 24.93 7.85
CA GLY A 51 -13.14 26.31 8.33
C GLY A 51 -11.93 27.15 7.96
N HIS A 52 -11.70 27.38 6.66
CA HIS A 52 -11.00 28.59 6.23
C HIS A 52 -11.97 29.77 6.42
N SER A 53 -11.85 30.49 7.54
CA SER A 53 -12.55 31.74 7.77
C SER A 53 -11.70 32.88 7.23
N THR A 54 -11.90 33.23 5.95
CA THR A 54 -11.40 34.49 5.37
C THR A 54 -12.30 35.64 5.80
N PRO A 55 -11.76 36.78 6.32
CA PRO A 55 -12.53 38.01 6.48
C PRO A 55 -12.89 38.65 5.13
#